data_AF-A0A0B6Z2X8-F1
#
_entry.id   AF-A0A0B6Z2X8-F1
#
_cell.length_a   1.000
_cell.length_b   1.000
_cell.length_c   1.000
_cell.angle_alpha   90.00
_cell.angle_beta   90.00
_cell.angle_gamma   90.00
#
_symmetry.space_group_name_H-M   'P 1'
#
loop_
_entity.id
_entity.type
_entity.pdbx_description
1 polymer ?
#
loop_
_entity_poly.entity_id
_entity_poly.type
_entity_poly.pdbx_seq_one_letter_code
_entity_poly.pdbx_strand_id
1 'polypeptide(L)' 'DVDGGGSCLVVVWRPSLQWTEVEEGIRYKLFNVSVSSSRTRSEKDKVTLTANRQTRIQACPISENL' A
#
# COMPACT_ATOMS: atom_id res chain seq x y z
N ASP A 1 14.44 11.72 0.89
CA ASP A 1 14.36 10.60 -0.08
C ASP A 1 12.91 10.08 -0.22
N VAL A 2 11.97 10.99 -0.47
CA VAL A 2 10.60 10.67 -0.88
C VAL A 2 10.54 11.09 -2.35
N ASP A 3 10.16 10.15 -3.21
CA ASP A 3 9.85 10.32 -4.65
C ASP A 3 10.96 10.19 -5.70
N GLY A 4 11.73 9.09 -5.61
CA GLY A 4 12.25 8.40 -6.81
C GLY A 4 11.69 6.97 -7.01
N GLY A 5 11.04 6.42 -5.97
CA GLY A 5 10.61 5.01 -5.91
C GLY A 5 9.17 4.83 -6.36
N GLY A 6 8.93 3.93 -7.31
CA GLY A 6 7.66 3.76 -8.01
C GLY A 6 6.41 3.68 -7.12
N SER A 7 5.34 4.32 -7.58
CA SER A 7 3.99 4.15 -7.03
C SER A 7 3.46 2.74 -7.29
N CYS A 8 2.69 2.18 -6.36
CA CYS A 8 1.93 0.94 -6.59
C CYS A 8 0.49 1.09 -6.11
N LEU A 9 -0.42 0.28 -6.68
CA LEU A 9 -1.82 0.24 -6.28
C LEU A 9 -2.02 -0.80 -5.18
N VAL A 10 -2.65 -0.41 -4.07
CA VAL A 10 -3.09 -1.34 -3.02
C VAL A 10 -4.60 -1.58 -3.15
N VAL A 11 -5.01 -2.84 -3.26
CA VAL A 11 -6.41 -3.27 -3.37
C VAL A 11 -6.81 -4.01 -2.10
N VAL A 12 -7.97 -3.63 -1.53
CA VAL A 12 -8.50 -4.22 -0.30
C VAL A 12 -9.90 -4.75 -0.56
N TRP A 13 -10.09 -6.06 -0.41
CA TRP A 13 -11.40 -6.69 -0.53
C TRP A 13 -12.08 -6.78 0.83
N ARG A 14 -13.33 -6.32 0.93
CA ARG A 14 -14.13 -6.35 2.17
C ARG A 14 -13.36 -5.71 3.34
N PRO A 15 -13.09 -4.40 3.27
CA PRO A 15 -12.27 -3.71 4.25
C PRO A 15 -12.84 -3.86 5.66
N SER A 16 -11.98 -4.14 6.63
CA SER A 16 -12.30 -4.03 8.05
C SER A 16 -12.22 -2.56 8.49
N LEU A 17 -12.69 -2.27 9.71
CA LEU A 17 -12.66 -0.92 10.30
C LEU A 17 -11.24 -0.29 10.27
N GLN A 18 -10.20 -1.09 10.45
CA GLN A 18 -8.82 -0.59 10.39
C GLN A 18 -8.47 0.03 9.03
N TRP A 19 -9.02 -0.48 7.93
CA TRP A 19 -8.76 0.07 6.59
C TRP A 19 -9.56 1.34 6.32
N THR A 20 -10.66 1.57 7.03
CA THR A 20 -11.44 2.80 6.90
C THR A 20 -10.83 3.97 7.65
N GLU A 21 -9.89 3.71 8.56
CA GLU A 21 -9.10 4.72 9.30
C GLU A 21 -7.79 5.09 8.59
N VAL A 22 -7.52 4.51 7.41
CA VAL A 22 -6.35 4.84 6.61
C VAL A 22 -6.60 6.16 5.88
N GLU A 23 -5.68 7.10 6.05
CA GLU A 23 -5.77 8.45 5.49
C GLU A 23 -4.62 8.73 4.51
N GLU A 24 -4.86 9.61 3.54
CA GLU A 24 -3.83 10.07 2.62
C GLU A 24 -2.78 10.92 3.36
N GLY A 25 -1.54 10.92 2.86
CA GLY A 25 -0.44 11.70 3.44
C GLY A 25 0.17 11.10 4.73
N ILE A 26 -0.35 9.97 5.22
CA ILE A 26 0.19 9.26 6.38
C ILE A 26 1.06 8.08 5.95
N ARG A 27 2.15 7.84 6.69
CA ARG A 27 3.02 6.70 6.45
C ARG A 27 2.53 5.47 7.19
N TYR A 28 2.27 4.41 6.42
CA TYR A 28 1.90 3.10 6.95
C TYR A 28 2.92 2.03 6.55
N LYS A 29 3.08 1.04 7.43
CA LYS A 29 3.71 -0.24 7.11
C LYS A 29 2.63 -1.29 6.90
N LEU A 30 2.68 -1.95 5.75
CA LEU A 30 1.80 -3.06 5.41
C LEU A 30 2.58 -4.37 5.54
N PHE A 31 2.02 -5.32 6.29
CA PHE A 31 2.60 -6.65 6.48
C PHE A 31 1.72 -7.70 5.81
N ASN A 32 2.33 -8.79 5.30
CA ASN A 32 1.63 -9.93 4.70
C ASN A 32 0.66 -9.52 3.58
N VAL A 33 1.17 -8.80 2.56
CA VAL A 33 0.41 -8.38 1.39
C VAL A 33 0.74 -9.27 0.20
N SER A 34 -0.26 -9.62 -0.60
CA SER A 34 -0.04 -10.39 -1.83
C SER A 34 0.43 -9.45 -2.95
N VAL A 35 1.44 -9.87 -3.72
CA VAL A 35 1.99 -9.09 -4.84
C VAL A 35 1.60 -9.74 -6.16
N SER A 36 1.14 -8.94 -7.13
CA SER A 36 0.93 -9.38 -8.51
C SER A 36 1.40 -8.33 -9.51
N SER A 37 1.72 -8.75 -10.74
CA SER A 37 1.93 -7.81 -11.84
C SER A 37 0.64 -7.06 -12.15
N SER A 38 0.75 -5.78 -12.48
CA SER A 38 -0.40 -5.01 -12.95
C SER A 38 -0.87 -5.56 -14.29
N ARG A 39 -2.19 -5.79 -14.40
CA ARG A 39 -2.83 -6.27 -15.62
C ARG A 39 -3.40 -5.14 -16.48
N THR A 40 -3.34 -3.89 -16.02
CA THR A 40 -3.90 -2.74 -16.71
C THR A 40 -2.92 -2.21 -17.76
N ARG A 41 -3.40 -1.99 -18.99
CA ARG A 41 -2.59 -1.50 -20.13
C ARG A 41 -1.83 -0.19 -19.83
N SER A 42 -2.36 0.66 -18.96
CA SER A 42 -1.77 1.95 -18.57
C SER A 42 -0.61 1.83 -17.57
N GLU A 43 -0.43 0.68 -16.92
CA GLU A 43 0.53 0.53 -15.81
C GLU A 43 1.31 -0.79 -15.91
N LYS A 44 1.70 -1.16 -17.14
CA LYS A 44 2.23 -2.50 -17.47
C LYS A 44 3.47 -2.90 -16.66
N ASP A 45 4.24 -1.93 -16.15
CA ASP A 45 5.45 -2.15 -15.36
C ASP A 45 5.26 -1.90 -13.85
N LYS A 46 4.02 -1.64 -13.41
CA LYS A 46 3.70 -1.48 -11.98
C LYS A 46 3.29 -2.81 -11.36
N VAL A 47 3.50 -2.90 -10.05
CA VAL A 47 2.98 -3.99 -9.23
C VAL A 47 1.67 -3.56 -8.57
N THR A 48 0.78 -4.52 -8.38
CA THR A 48 -0.44 -4.37 -7.57
C THR A 48 -0.27 -5.17 -6.30
N LEU A 49 -0.55 -4.52 -5.19
CA LEU A 49 -0.57 -5.10 -3.85
C LEU A 49 -2.02 -5.41 -3.49
N THR A 50 -2.30 -6.61 -3.00
CA THR A 50 -3.66 -7.00 -2.58
C THR A 50 -3.64 -7.43 -1.12
N ALA A 51 -4.42 -6.75 -0.29
CA ALA A 51 -4.61 -7.11 1.10
C ALA A 51 -5.39 -8.44 1.21
N ASN A 52 -4.96 -9.28 2.13
CA ASN A 52 -5.56 -10.57 2.45
C ASN A 52 -5.93 -10.64 3.94
N ARG A 53 -6.47 -11.78 4.38
CA ARG A 53 -6.95 -11.97 5.78
C ARG A 53 -5.85 -11.87 6.84
N GLN A 54 -4.59 -12.01 6.47
CA GLN A 54 -3.43 -11.95 7.36
C GLN A 54 -2.73 -10.59 7.30
N THR A 55 -3.19 -9.70 6.41
CA THR A 55 -2.60 -8.37 6.25
C THR A 55 -2.82 -7.55 7.51
N ARG A 56 -1.73 -6.90 7.97
CA ARG A 56 -1.74 -5.98 9.10
C ARG A 56 -1.21 -4.63 8.66
N ILE A 57 -1.79 -3.57 9.20
CA ILE A 57 -1.37 -2.19 8.96
C ILE A 57 -0.84 -1.61 10.27
N GLN A 58 0.23 -0.83 10.18
CA GLN A 58 0.79 -0.08 11.31
C GLN A 58 1.14 1.34 10.86
N ALA A 59 0.55 2.36 11.50
CA ALA A 59 0.97 3.74 11.32
C ALA A 59 2.40 3.95 11.82
N CYS A 60 3.19 4.75 11.11
CA CYS A 60 4.57 5.06 11.47
C CYS A 60 4.83 6.56 11.28
N PRO A 61 5.66 7.17 12.12
CA PRO A 61 6.02 8.57 11.93
C PRO A 61 6.80 8.75 10.61
N ILE A 62 6.54 9.87 9.94
CA ILE A 62 7.36 10.35 8.83
C ILE A 62 8.60 10.97 9.48
N SER A 63 9.76 10.34 9.31
CA SER A 63 11.03 10.94 9.71
C SER A 63 11.36 12.03 8.71
N GLU A 64 11.33 13.29 9.15
CA GLU A 64 11.71 14.45 8.33
C GLU A 64 13.20 14.48 7.94
N ASN A 65 14.04 13.63 8.56
CA ASN A 65 15.49 13.54 8.33
C ASN A 65 15.91 12.55 7.23
N LEU A 66 15.06 12.29 6.23
CA LEU A 66 15.37 11.40 5.09
C LEU A 66 15.32 12.14 3.76
#